data_AF-A0A970MNU7-F1
#
_entry.id   AF-A0A970MNU7-F1
#
_cell.length_a   1.000
_cell.length_b   1.000
_cell.length_c   1.000
_cell.angle_alpha   90.00
_cell.angle_beta   90.00
_cell.angle_gamma   90.00
#
_symmetry.space_group_name_H-M   'P 1'
#
loop_
_entity.id
_entity.type
_entity.pdbx_description
1 polymer ?
#
loop_
_entity_poly.entity_id
_entity_poly.type
_entity_poly.pdbx_seq_one_letter_code
_entity_poly.pdbx_strand_id
1 'polypeptide(L)'
;MNRKIFFVVCIVAAGLAIMSCNLVNSFLSKDQETQSTQAALAVQQTSVAVEQTRLAEVEPAEADEPTSPSQADTQIETLEPTREIVEQPTEIEPVVEPESELTFDEWIHSAQILLYDDMYGLGATIVMQDALDGLRLRSNTTNVKDAMGDLLSQLNSATQWDLIIIGAESRDNISGEYFDALAEQMERGASIILEVWYIDDITYGRIQPVMQQCGINFQEDWQREVGDNLNLYLVHLLDPEHPLFSDPNPISMLIPHNVMWYGDVGDFLKVKPDSEARLLGGLLQNDDSKFGLLAECMDGRMIWQTFSTHDYKTQVMIDLWQNYITNTLKARYEYLQN
;
A
#
# COMPACT_ATOMS: atom_id res chain seq x y z
N MET A 1 19.25 -4.49 62.60
CA MET A 1 20.10 -4.63 61.40
C MET A 1 20.80 -3.29 61.17
N ASN A 2 22.13 -3.26 61.10
CA ASN A 2 22.88 -2.01 61.01
C ASN A 2 22.48 -1.24 59.74
N ARG A 3 22.13 0.04 59.89
CA ARG A 3 21.66 0.93 58.82
C ARG A 3 22.60 0.97 57.60
N LYS A 4 23.89 0.72 57.82
CA LYS A 4 24.93 0.58 56.79
C LYS A 4 24.83 -0.72 55.98
N ILE A 5 24.45 -1.84 56.62
CA ILE A 5 24.27 -3.13 55.95
C ILE A 5 23.03 -3.10 55.05
N PHE A 6 21.95 -2.45 55.50
CA PHE A 6 20.75 -2.28 54.67
C PHE A 6 21.03 -1.45 53.41
N PHE A 7 21.79 -0.36 53.51
CA PHE A 7 22.14 0.47 52.36
C PHE A 7 23.00 -0.28 51.33
N VAL A 8 23.96 -1.09 51.77
CA VAL A 8 24.81 -1.87 50.86
C VAL A 8 23.99 -2.94 50.13
N VAL A 9 23.06 -3.60 50.81
CA VAL A 9 22.17 -4.60 50.18
C VAL A 9 21.26 -3.95 49.14
N CYS A 10 20.70 -2.78 49.39
CA CYS A 10 19.88 -2.06 48.41
C CYS A 10 20.67 -1.64 47.16
N ILE A 11 21.91 -1.19 47.32
CA ILE A 11 22.76 -0.79 46.17
C ILE A 11 23.13 -2.01 45.32
N VAL A 12 23.47 -3.14 45.95
CA VAL A 12 23.79 -4.38 45.22
C VAL A 12 22.54 -4.94 44.51
N ALA A 13 21.37 -4.89 45.14
CA ALA A 13 20.13 -5.33 44.51
C ALA A 13 19.73 -4.44 43.32
N ALA A 14 19.90 -3.11 43.44
CA ALA A 14 19.65 -2.17 42.34
C ALA A 14 20.65 -2.38 41.18
N GLY A 15 21.93 -2.62 41.48
CA GLY A 15 22.94 -2.93 40.47
C GLY A 15 22.65 -4.22 39.70
N LEU A 16 22.18 -5.26 40.39
CA LEU A 16 21.78 -6.53 39.76
C LEU A 16 20.54 -6.38 38.88
N ALA A 17 19.56 -5.55 39.30
CA ALA A 17 18.35 -5.29 38.51
C ALA A 17 18.65 -4.51 37.22
N ILE A 18 19.60 -3.58 37.24
CA ILE A 18 20.02 -2.82 36.04
C ILE A 18 20.82 -3.71 35.08
N MET A 19 21.67 -4.61 35.59
CA MET A 19 22.39 -5.57 34.75
C MET A 19 21.47 -6.62 34.10
N SER A 20 20.37 -7.02 34.74
CA SER A 20 19.43 -7.96 34.14
C SER A 20 18.66 -7.39 32.94
N CYS A 21 18.40 -6.07 32.89
CA CYS A 21 17.70 -5.46 31.74
C CYS A 21 18.56 -5.47 30.47
N ASN A 22 19.88 -5.25 30.58
CA ASN A 22 20.78 -5.27 29.43
C ASN A 22 21.03 -6.68 28.88
N LEU A 23 20.99 -7.71 29.73
CA LEU A 23 21.18 -9.09 29.29
C LEU A 23 19.97 -9.63 28.53
N VAL A 24 18.75 -9.24 28.93
CA VAL A 24 17.51 -9.66 28.28
C VAL A 24 17.39 -9.01 26.89
N ASN A 25 17.72 -7.73 26.74
CA ASN A 25 17.74 -7.08 25.43
C ASN A 25 18.76 -7.75 24.47
N SER A 26 19.96 -8.06 24.95
CA SER A 26 20.99 -8.69 24.11
C SER A 26 20.65 -10.14 23.72
N PHE A 27 19.87 -10.86 24.54
CA PHE A 27 19.37 -12.19 24.18
C PHE A 27 18.24 -12.12 23.14
N LEU A 28 17.30 -11.18 23.28
CA LEU A 28 16.22 -10.99 22.31
C LEU A 28 16.74 -10.59 20.93
N SER A 29 17.72 -9.67 20.87
CA SER A 29 18.34 -9.24 19.61
C SER A 29 19.10 -10.36 18.88
N LYS A 30 19.73 -11.28 19.62
CA LYS A 30 20.54 -12.36 19.03
C LYS A 30 19.68 -13.48 18.44
N ASP A 31 18.58 -13.82 19.09
CA ASP A 31 17.61 -14.78 18.54
C ASP A 31 16.90 -14.18 17.31
N GLN A 32 16.62 -12.87 17.32
CA GLN A 32 16.09 -12.15 16.17
C GLN A 32 17.09 -12.09 15.00
N GLU A 33 18.37 -11.79 15.24
CA GLU A 33 19.43 -11.80 14.21
C GLU A 33 19.59 -13.18 13.55
N THR A 34 19.52 -14.25 14.33
CA THR A 34 19.69 -15.61 13.79
C THR A 34 18.46 -16.07 13.04
N GLN A 35 17.25 -15.74 13.51
CA GLN A 35 16.01 -16.02 12.79
C GLN A 35 15.89 -15.17 11.53
N SER A 36 16.23 -13.87 11.57
CA SER A 36 16.23 -13.00 10.39
C SER A 36 17.29 -13.42 9.38
N THR A 37 18.48 -13.84 9.82
CA THR A 37 19.51 -14.38 8.92
C THR A 37 19.09 -15.71 8.31
N GLN A 38 18.44 -16.60 9.06
CA GLN A 38 17.90 -17.85 8.53
C GLN A 38 16.74 -17.62 7.57
N ALA A 39 15.84 -16.68 7.88
CA ALA A 39 14.78 -16.24 6.99
C ALA A 39 15.39 -15.65 5.71
N ALA A 40 16.31 -14.68 5.81
CA ALA A 40 17.01 -14.08 4.69
C ALA A 40 17.65 -15.14 3.78
N LEU A 41 18.32 -16.13 4.37
CA LEU A 41 18.93 -17.25 3.64
C LEU A 41 17.88 -18.14 2.96
N ALA A 42 16.82 -18.52 3.67
CA ALA A 42 15.75 -19.35 3.13
C ALA A 42 15.02 -18.63 1.98
N VAL A 43 14.74 -17.33 2.14
CA VAL A 43 14.07 -16.57 1.11
C VAL A 43 15.02 -16.23 -0.05
N GLN A 44 16.32 -15.99 0.20
CA GLN A 44 17.31 -15.84 -0.88
C GLN A 44 17.48 -17.12 -1.70
N GLN A 45 17.43 -18.28 -1.05
CA GLN A 45 17.42 -19.58 -1.75
C GLN A 45 16.16 -19.75 -2.59
N THR A 46 15.02 -19.26 -2.10
CA THR A 46 13.73 -19.31 -2.82
C THR A 46 13.69 -18.35 -4.01
N SER A 47 14.18 -17.11 -3.86
CA SER A 47 14.18 -16.13 -4.94
C SER A 47 15.07 -16.54 -6.12
N VAL A 48 16.20 -17.20 -5.85
CA VAL A 48 17.04 -17.81 -6.89
C VAL A 48 16.30 -18.94 -7.62
N ALA A 49 15.53 -19.76 -6.91
CA ALA A 49 14.75 -20.84 -7.52
C ALA A 49 13.58 -20.33 -8.38
N VAL A 50 12.91 -19.25 -7.96
CA VAL A 50 11.86 -18.59 -8.75
C VAL A 50 12.43 -17.99 -10.04
N GLU A 51 13.56 -17.27 -9.99
CA GLU A 51 14.16 -16.70 -11.21
C GLU A 51 14.66 -17.79 -12.16
N GLN A 52 15.14 -18.92 -11.64
CA GLN A 52 15.50 -20.09 -12.46
C GLN A 52 14.28 -20.72 -13.14
N THR A 53 13.12 -20.71 -12.49
CA THR A 53 11.87 -21.23 -13.07
C THR A 53 11.35 -20.27 -14.14
N ARG A 54 11.43 -18.96 -13.90
CA ARG A 54 11.04 -17.91 -14.86
C ARG A 54 11.88 -17.95 -16.14
N LEU A 55 13.18 -18.23 -16.02
CA LEU A 55 14.08 -18.39 -17.17
C LEU A 55 13.82 -19.68 -17.97
N ALA A 56 13.17 -20.68 -17.38
CA ALA A 56 12.83 -21.94 -18.04
C ALA A 56 11.47 -21.88 -18.78
N GLU A 57 10.64 -20.87 -18.54
CA GLU A 57 9.31 -20.71 -19.16
C GLU A 57 9.35 -19.95 -20.50
N VAL A 58 10.52 -19.42 -20.89
CA VAL A 58 10.73 -18.75 -22.19
C VAL A 58 11.19 -19.76 -23.25
N GLU A 59 10.32 -20.70 -23.61
CA GLU A 59 10.45 -21.50 -24.84
C GLU A 59 9.16 -21.29 -25.68
N PRO A 60 9.23 -20.63 -26.85
CA PRO A 60 8.02 -20.24 -27.58
C PRO A 60 7.42 -21.43 -28.33
N ALA A 61 6.15 -21.74 -28.04
CA ALA A 61 5.33 -22.57 -28.91
C ALA A 61 4.98 -21.78 -30.19
N GLU A 62 5.20 -22.44 -31.33
CA GLU A 62 4.98 -21.94 -32.69
C GLU A 62 3.51 -21.55 -32.98
N ALA A 63 3.41 -20.61 -33.91
CA ALA A 63 2.23 -19.96 -34.45
C ALA A 63 1.31 -20.90 -35.25
N ASP A 64 0.02 -20.55 -35.32
CA ASP A 64 -0.78 -20.65 -36.54
C ASP A 64 -1.98 -19.68 -36.50
N GLU A 65 -2.11 -18.90 -37.57
CA GLU A 65 -3.24 -18.06 -38.00
C GLU A 65 -3.49 -18.42 -39.49
N PRO A 66 -4.53 -17.93 -40.19
CA PRO A 66 -5.95 -17.76 -39.87
C PRO A 66 -6.87 -18.35 -40.97
N THR A 67 -8.19 -18.49 -40.76
CA THR A 67 -9.14 -18.40 -41.90
C THR A 67 -10.58 -18.05 -41.46
N SER A 68 -11.13 -17.00 -42.07
CA SER A 68 -12.56 -16.67 -42.26
C SER A 68 -12.78 -16.60 -43.79
N PRO A 69 -13.98 -16.43 -44.40
CA PRO A 69 -15.35 -16.29 -43.89
C PRO A 69 -16.39 -17.19 -44.63
N SER A 70 -17.69 -17.08 -44.33
CA SER A 70 -18.77 -16.90 -45.34
C SER A 70 -20.20 -17.16 -44.83
N GLN A 71 -21.07 -16.16 -45.08
CA GLN A 71 -22.50 -16.17 -45.50
C GLN A 71 -23.56 -16.80 -44.58
N ALA A 72 -24.53 -16.02 -44.06
CA ALA A 72 -25.70 -15.41 -44.72
C ALA A 72 -26.81 -16.43 -45.02
N ASP A 73 -27.89 -16.38 -44.24
CA ASP A 73 -29.18 -16.94 -44.63
C ASP A 73 -30.31 -15.96 -44.33
N THR A 74 -30.93 -15.52 -45.42
CA THR A 74 -32.16 -14.74 -45.49
C THR A 74 -33.31 -15.73 -45.56
N GLN A 75 -34.34 -15.59 -44.71
CA GLN A 75 -35.66 -16.13 -45.03
C GLN A 75 -36.75 -15.07 -44.87
N ILE A 76 -37.64 -15.11 -45.87
CA ILE A 76 -38.68 -14.16 -46.24
C ILE A 76 -40.04 -14.72 -45.79
N GLU A 77 -40.96 -13.79 -45.51
CA GLU A 77 -42.43 -13.87 -45.66
C GLU A 77 -43.25 -14.66 -44.64
N THR A 78 -44.17 -13.95 -43.98
CA THR A 78 -45.62 -14.12 -44.25
C THR A 78 -46.36 -12.82 -43.89
N LEU A 79 -47.21 -12.33 -44.80
CA LEU A 79 -48.05 -11.14 -44.65
C LEU A 79 -49.50 -11.50 -44.26
N GLU A 80 -50.16 -10.46 -43.73
CA GLU A 80 -51.61 -10.21 -43.56
C GLU A 80 -52.36 -10.73 -42.31
N PRO A 81 -53.45 -10.05 -41.85
CA PRO A 81 -53.96 -8.72 -42.21
C PRO A 81 -54.24 -7.78 -41.00
N THR A 82 -54.34 -6.51 -41.35
CA THR A 82 -54.80 -5.33 -40.62
C THR A 82 -55.92 -5.55 -39.60
N ARG A 83 -55.71 -5.03 -38.38
CA ARG A 83 -56.75 -4.53 -37.49
C ARG A 83 -56.37 -3.12 -37.04
N GLU A 84 -57.09 -2.12 -37.54
CA GLU A 84 -57.09 -0.78 -36.95
C GLU A 84 -57.65 -0.88 -35.54
N ILE A 85 -56.80 -0.70 -34.55
CA ILE A 85 -57.20 -0.33 -33.19
C ILE A 85 -56.61 1.05 -32.98
N VAL A 86 -57.50 2.04 -32.94
CA VAL A 86 -57.19 3.38 -32.44
C VAL A 86 -57.05 3.22 -30.93
N GLU A 87 -55.82 3.04 -30.45
CA GLU A 87 -55.48 3.20 -29.04
C GLU A 87 -54.59 4.41 -28.83
N GLN A 88 -55.01 5.16 -27.82
CA GLN A 88 -54.55 6.40 -27.23
C GLN A 88 -53.01 6.47 -27.15
N PRO A 89 -52.38 7.67 -27.27
CA PRO A 89 -50.94 7.78 -27.10
C PRO A 89 -50.59 7.42 -25.65
N THR A 90 -50.07 6.21 -25.46
CA THR A 90 -49.33 5.83 -24.27
C THR A 90 -48.08 6.68 -24.25
N GLU A 91 -47.99 7.53 -23.22
CA GLU A 91 -46.78 8.22 -22.82
C GLU A 91 -45.67 7.17 -22.68
N ILE A 92 -44.70 7.23 -23.58
CA ILE A 92 -43.51 6.39 -23.54
C ILE A 92 -42.73 6.91 -22.34
N GLU A 93 -42.89 6.28 -21.17
CA GLU A 93 -41.89 6.42 -20.12
C GLU A 93 -40.53 6.12 -20.77
N PRO A 94 -39.53 7.00 -20.60
CA PRO A 94 -38.21 6.73 -21.14
C PRO A 94 -37.77 5.37 -20.59
N VAL A 95 -37.52 4.43 -21.49
CA VAL A 95 -36.71 3.26 -21.18
C VAL A 95 -35.41 3.85 -20.66
N VAL A 96 -35.23 3.81 -19.34
CA VAL A 96 -33.93 4.01 -18.73
C VAL A 96 -33.13 2.80 -19.19
N GLU A 97 -32.44 2.97 -20.32
CA GLU A 97 -31.36 2.10 -20.73
C GLU A 97 -30.45 1.97 -19.50
N PRO A 98 -30.16 0.75 -19.03
CA PRO A 98 -29.25 0.60 -17.90
C PRO A 98 -27.96 1.30 -18.32
N GLU A 99 -27.63 2.39 -17.62
CA GLU A 99 -26.34 3.06 -17.73
C GLU A 99 -25.31 1.94 -17.63
N SER A 100 -24.60 1.67 -18.71
CA SER A 100 -23.65 0.57 -18.74
C SER A 100 -22.59 0.88 -17.70
N GLU A 101 -22.67 0.24 -16.54
CA GLU A 101 -21.64 0.31 -15.51
C GLU A 101 -20.34 -0.11 -16.18
N LEU A 102 -19.43 0.86 -16.34
CA LEU A 102 -18.09 0.60 -16.89
C LEU A 102 -17.48 -0.54 -16.08
N THR A 103 -16.87 -1.51 -16.75
CA THR A 103 -16.10 -2.54 -16.05
C THR A 103 -14.92 -1.90 -15.31
N PHE A 104 -14.36 -2.56 -14.29
CA PHE A 104 -13.18 -2.04 -13.58
C PHE A 104 -12.03 -1.69 -14.54
N ASP A 105 -11.75 -2.56 -15.51
CA ASP A 105 -10.68 -2.38 -16.51
C ASP A 105 -10.88 -1.14 -17.39
N GLU A 106 -12.14 -0.73 -17.61
CA GLU A 106 -12.46 0.50 -18.34
C GLU A 106 -12.46 1.72 -17.40
N TRP A 107 -13.01 1.55 -16.20
CA TRP A 107 -13.14 2.61 -15.22
C TRP A 107 -11.79 3.10 -14.68
N ILE A 108 -10.82 2.20 -14.46
CA ILE A 108 -9.50 2.54 -13.92
C ILE A 108 -8.78 3.60 -14.77
N HIS A 109 -8.98 3.57 -16.09
CA HIS A 109 -8.43 4.53 -17.04
C HIS A 109 -9.19 5.86 -17.11
N SER A 110 -10.21 6.06 -16.27
CA SER A 110 -10.92 7.32 -16.06
C SER A 110 -10.72 7.90 -14.65
N ALA A 111 -10.16 7.09 -13.74
CA ALA A 111 -9.97 7.45 -12.34
C ALA A 111 -9.14 8.74 -12.19
N GLN A 112 -9.61 9.65 -11.34
CA GLN A 112 -8.91 10.90 -11.01
C GLN A 112 -7.91 10.63 -9.89
N ILE A 113 -6.62 10.81 -10.20
CA ILE A 113 -5.53 10.49 -9.27
C ILE A 113 -4.78 11.77 -8.89
N LEU A 114 -4.57 11.98 -7.59
CA LEU A 114 -3.68 13.02 -7.06
C LEU A 114 -2.38 12.36 -6.58
N LEU A 115 -1.23 12.84 -7.06
CA LEU A 115 0.08 12.34 -6.64
C LEU A 115 0.93 13.46 -6.05
N TYR A 116 1.40 13.25 -4.83
CA TYR A 116 2.49 13.98 -4.20
C TYR A 116 3.65 13.02 -3.88
N ASP A 117 4.87 13.44 -4.20
CA ASP A 117 6.10 12.68 -3.98
C ASP A 117 7.23 13.67 -3.64
N ASP A 118 7.60 13.72 -2.37
CA ASP A 118 8.62 14.64 -1.86
C ASP A 118 10.06 14.25 -2.24
N MET A 119 10.26 13.07 -2.83
CA MET A 119 11.54 12.64 -3.38
C MET A 119 11.84 13.28 -4.74
N TYR A 120 10.84 13.89 -5.39
CA TYR A 120 10.98 14.53 -6.70
C TYR A 120 12.09 15.60 -6.72
N GLY A 121 12.18 16.43 -5.67
CA GLY A 121 13.16 17.52 -5.56
C GLY A 121 14.60 17.05 -5.27
N LEU A 122 14.76 15.81 -4.79
CA LEU A 122 16.05 15.25 -4.37
C LEU A 122 16.83 14.54 -5.48
N GLY A 123 16.23 14.40 -6.67
CA GLY A 123 16.86 13.70 -7.81
C GLY A 123 16.95 12.18 -7.64
N ALA A 124 16.17 11.62 -6.70
CA ALA A 124 15.97 10.19 -6.56
C ALA A 124 15.03 9.65 -7.66
N THR A 125 14.82 8.33 -7.69
CA THR A 125 13.93 7.72 -8.67
C THR A 125 12.48 7.96 -8.27
N ILE A 126 11.67 8.48 -9.20
CA ILE A 126 10.26 8.78 -9.00
C ILE A 126 9.38 7.52 -9.13
N VAL A 127 9.57 6.58 -8.19
CA VAL A 127 8.96 5.23 -8.21
C VAL A 127 7.45 5.25 -8.39
N MET A 128 6.75 6.14 -7.68
CA MET A 128 5.28 6.23 -7.75
C MET A 128 4.81 6.73 -9.12
N GLN A 129 5.54 7.68 -9.71
CA GLN A 129 5.24 8.14 -11.07
C GLN A 129 5.52 7.04 -12.09
N ASP A 130 6.63 6.30 -11.95
CA ASP A 130 6.98 5.19 -12.84
C ASP A 130 5.95 4.05 -12.74
N ALA A 131 5.39 3.80 -11.55
CA ALA A 131 4.29 2.86 -11.35
C ALA A 131 3.02 3.28 -12.12
N LEU A 132 2.61 4.54 -11.98
CA LEU A 132 1.47 5.11 -12.72
C LEU A 132 1.69 5.12 -14.24
N ASP A 133 2.91 5.40 -14.70
CA ASP A 133 3.30 5.34 -16.11
C ASP A 133 3.19 3.90 -16.63
N GLY A 134 3.63 2.91 -15.86
CA GLY A 134 3.52 1.48 -16.19
C GLY A 134 2.08 0.98 -16.29
N LEU A 135 1.17 1.51 -15.45
CA LEU A 135 -0.27 1.25 -15.51
C LEU A 135 -1.02 2.09 -16.55
N ARG A 136 -0.32 3.00 -17.25
CA ARG A 136 -0.91 3.94 -18.22
C ARG A 136 -1.98 4.87 -17.60
N LEU A 137 -1.80 5.26 -16.34
CA LEU A 137 -2.73 6.13 -15.59
C LEU A 137 -2.29 7.60 -15.54
N ARG A 138 -1.13 7.92 -16.13
CA ARG A 138 -0.53 9.26 -16.10
C ARG A 138 -1.46 10.35 -16.63
N SER A 139 -2.29 10.07 -17.64
CA SER A 139 -3.15 11.09 -18.28
C SER A 139 -4.19 11.70 -17.33
N ASN A 140 -4.61 10.94 -16.32
CA ASN A 140 -5.61 11.38 -15.33
C ASN A 140 -4.97 11.65 -13.96
N THR A 141 -3.65 11.67 -13.91
CA THR A 141 -2.90 11.95 -12.70
C THR A 141 -2.57 13.44 -12.64
N THR A 142 -3.08 14.12 -11.62
CA THR A 142 -2.59 15.43 -11.20
C THR A 142 -1.37 15.21 -10.32
N ASN A 143 -0.18 15.27 -10.91
CA ASN A 143 1.08 15.15 -10.19
C ASN A 143 1.57 16.52 -9.72
N VAL A 144 1.47 16.78 -8.41
CA VAL A 144 1.94 18.01 -7.76
C VAL A 144 3.40 17.93 -7.32
N LYS A 145 4.09 16.81 -7.55
CA LYS A 145 5.50 16.59 -7.23
C LYS A 145 5.74 16.82 -5.72
N ASP A 146 6.74 17.60 -5.36
CA ASP A 146 7.09 18.01 -4.00
C ASP A 146 6.38 19.31 -3.56
N ALA A 147 5.47 19.87 -4.37
CA ALA A 147 4.81 21.14 -4.08
C ALA A 147 3.68 20.98 -3.05
N MET A 148 4.03 21.06 -1.76
CA MET A 148 3.07 20.92 -0.65
C MET A 148 1.89 21.89 -0.72
N GLY A 149 2.12 23.14 -1.13
CA GLY A 149 1.04 24.12 -1.28
C GLY A 149 0.01 23.73 -2.34
N ASP A 150 0.47 23.09 -3.42
CA ASP A 150 -0.41 22.59 -4.47
C ASP A 150 -1.14 21.32 -4.00
N LEU A 151 -0.48 20.44 -3.23
CA LEU A 151 -1.15 19.30 -2.59
C LEU A 151 -2.32 19.78 -1.72
N LEU A 152 -2.09 20.71 -0.80
CA LEU A 152 -3.14 21.22 0.08
C LEU A 152 -4.27 21.89 -0.71
N SER A 153 -3.94 22.63 -1.77
CA SER A 153 -4.92 23.23 -2.68
C SER A 153 -5.80 22.18 -3.36
N GLN A 154 -5.20 21.07 -3.84
CA GLN A 154 -5.93 19.98 -4.47
C GLN A 154 -6.78 19.18 -3.47
N LEU A 155 -6.29 18.94 -2.25
CA LEU A 155 -7.05 18.30 -1.18
C LEU A 155 -8.26 19.13 -0.75
N ASN A 156 -8.17 20.46 -0.77
CA ASN A 156 -9.28 21.36 -0.47
C ASN A 156 -10.16 21.69 -1.68
N SER A 157 -9.85 21.15 -2.85
CA SER A 157 -10.64 21.39 -4.06
C SER A 157 -11.99 20.66 -4.02
N ALA A 158 -12.87 21.02 -4.96
CA ALA A 158 -14.13 20.33 -5.17
C ALA A 158 -13.97 19.02 -5.98
N THR A 159 -12.75 18.72 -6.46
CA THR A 159 -12.47 17.51 -7.24
C THR A 159 -12.81 16.27 -6.43
N GLN A 160 -13.51 15.33 -7.05
CA GLN A 160 -13.75 14.02 -6.50
C GLN A 160 -12.59 13.12 -6.90
N TRP A 161 -11.63 12.95 -6.00
CA TRP A 161 -10.49 12.08 -6.22
C TRP A 161 -10.90 10.62 -6.03
N ASP A 162 -10.48 9.75 -6.94
CA ASP A 162 -10.65 8.30 -6.80
C ASP A 162 -9.50 7.69 -6.01
N LEU A 163 -8.28 8.22 -6.24
CA LEU A 163 -7.07 7.84 -5.52
C LEU A 163 -6.22 9.06 -5.18
N ILE A 164 -5.74 9.12 -3.95
CA ILE A 164 -4.75 10.09 -3.48
C ILE A 164 -3.51 9.33 -3.03
N ILE A 165 -2.36 9.66 -3.60
CA ILE A 165 -1.06 9.07 -3.28
C ILE A 165 -0.19 10.16 -2.66
N ILE A 166 0.33 9.88 -1.46
CA ILE A 166 1.25 10.78 -0.75
C ILE A 166 2.49 9.98 -0.37
N GLY A 167 3.59 10.23 -1.09
CA GLY A 167 4.94 9.84 -0.71
C GLY A 167 5.63 10.96 0.06
N ALA A 168 5.70 10.83 1.38
CA ALA A 168 6.41 11.76 2.25
C ALA A 168 7.67 11.09 2.79
N GLU A 169 8.62 10.80 1.92
CA GLU A 169 9.85 10.10 2.27
C GLU A 169 10.99 11.05 2.72
N SER A 170 11.17 12.22 2.10
CA SER A 170 12.18 13.24 2.43
C SER A 170 12.01 13.86 3.84
N ARG A 171 11.02 13.41 4.62
CA ARG A 171 10.67 13.92 5.95
C ARG A 171 10.30 15.40 5.96
N ASP A 172 9.90 15.92 4.81
CA ASP A 172 9.56 17.32 4.62
C ASP A 172 8.04 17.55 4.77
N ASN A 173 7.60 17.51 6.04
CA ASN A 173 6.52 18.35 6.58
C ASN A 173 5.04 18.02 6.27
N ILE A 174 4.67 16.81 5.81
CA ILE A 174 3.24 16.45 5.80
C ILE A 174 2.77 16.28 7.26
N SER A 175 2.14 17.31 7.79
CA SER A 175 1.70 17.38 9.18
C SER A 175 0.55 18.37 9.36
N GLY A 176 -0.18 18.29 10.46
CA GLY A 176 -1.24 19.26 10.73
C GLY A 176 -2.36 19.19 9.69
N GLU A 177 -2.61 20.33 9.02
CA GLU A 177 -3.80 20.55 8.17
C GLU A 177 -3.93 19.61 6.96
N TYR A 178 -2.83 19.03 6.49
CA TYR A 178 -2.87 18.03 5.41
C TYR A 178 -3.67 16.80 5.82
N PHE A 179 -3.55 16.34 7.07
CA PHE A 179 -4.27 15.16 7.54
C PHE A 179 -5.75 15.42 7.79
N ASP A 180 -6.14 16.67 8.10
CA ASP A 180 -7.56 17.01 8.19
C ASP A 180 -8.18 17.07 6.80
N ALA A 181 -7.51 17.71 5.84
CA ALA A 181 -7.96 17.73 4.45
C ALA A 181 -8.01 16.31 3.86
N LEU A 182 -7.07 15.45 4.23
CA LEU A 182 -7.06 14.04 3.85
C LEU A 182 -8.25 13.29 4.47
N ALA A 183 -8.53 13.49 5.76
CA ALA A 183 -9.70 12.91 6.42
C ALA A 183 -11.02 13.32 5.75
N GLU A 184 -11.15 14.58 5.33
CA GLU A 184 -12.32 15.02 4.54
C GLU A 184 -12.42 14.28 3.20
N GLN A 185 -11.31 13.99 2.53
CA GLN A 185 -11.31 13.19 1.30
C GLN A 185 -11.69 11.73 1.56
N MET A 186 -11.25 11.15 2.69
CA MET A 186 -11.69 9.81 3.14
C MET A 186 -13.20 9.74 3.34
N GLU A 187 -13.79 10.77 3.95
CA GLU A 187 -15.25 10.88 4.15
C GLU A 187 -16.01 11.03 2.82
N ARG A 188 -15.41 11.67 1.81
CA ARG A 188 -15.94 11.70 0.42
C ARG A 188 -15.78 10.37 -0.32
N GLY A 189 -15.12 9.39 0.31
CA GLY A 189 -14.94 8.04 -0.21
C GLY A 189 -13.69 7.84 -1.06
N ALA A 190 -12.82 8.85 -1.18
CA ALA A 190 -11.55 8.71 -1.90
C ALA A 190 -10.72 7.57 -1.30
N SER A 191 -9.99 6.87 -2.15
CA SER A 191 -9.03 5.87 -1.70
C SER A 191 -7.64 6.48 -1.59
N ILE A 192 -6.80 5.93 -0.72
CA ILE A 192 -5.57 6.58 -0.27
C ILE A 192 -4.43 5.58 -0.18
N ILE A 193 -3.26 5.97 -0.70
CA ILE A 193 -2.01 5.27 -0.44
C ILE A 193 -1.04 6.26 0.21
N LEU A 194 -0.59 5.95 1.43
CA LEU A 194 0.36 6.75 2.18
C LEU A 194 1.70 6.01 2.30
N GLU A 195 2.78 6.70 1.95
CA GLU A 195 4.11 6.41 2.47
C GLU A 195 4.50 7.53 3.43
N VAL A 196 4.31 7.26 4.73
CA VAL A 196 4.64 8.18 5.83
C VAL A 196 5.25 7.34 6.94
N TRP A 197 6.54 7.56 7.17
CA TRP A 197 7.39 6.66 7.94
C TRP A 197 8.01 7.33 9.18
N TYR A 198 7.60 8.58 9.47
CA TYR A 198 7.93 9.40 10.65
C TYR A 198 6.66 9.70 11.49
N ILE A 199 5.74 8.73 11.55
CA ILE A 199 4.57 8.75 12.43
C ILE A 199 4.95 9.09 13.87
N ASP A 200 6.08 8.62 14.41
CA ASP A 200 6.54 8.93 15.76
C ASP A 200 6.55 10.45 16.05
N ASP A 201 6.98 11.26 15.09
CA ASP A 201 7.07 12.72 15.17
C ASP A 201 5.70 13.41 15.13
N ILE A 202 4.71 12.79 14.48
CA ILE A 202 3.40 13.39 14.21
C ILE A 202 2.23 12.70 14.92
N THR A 203 2.46 11.58 15.60
CA THR A 203 1.40 10.70 16.12
C THR A 203 0.47 11.40 17.10
N TYR A 204 0.98 12.33 17.91
CA TYR A 204 0.15 13.09 18.87
C TYR A 204 -0.54 14.33 18.26
N GLY A 205 -0.41 14.52 16.95
CA GLY A 205 -0.96 15.64 16.19
C GLY A 205 -2.26 15.32 15.45
N ARG A 206 -2.47 16.05 14.35
CA ARG A 206 -3.70 15.98 13.54
C ARG A 206 -3.78 14.77 12.60
N ILE A 207 -2.78 13.87 12.63
CA ILE A 207 -2.82 12.58 11.93
C ILE A 207 -3.82 11.59 12.57
N GLN A 208 -4.16 11.79 13.86
CA GLN A 208 -4.98 10.86 14.63
C GLN A 208 -6.30 10.47 13.96
N PRO A 209 -7.14 11.39 13.42
CA PRO A 209 -8.39 11.01 12.75
C PRO A 209 -8.18 9.99 11.62
N VAL A 210 -7.15 10.20 10.78
CA VAL A 210 -6.79 9.29 9.69
C VAL A 210 -6.42 7.91 10.24
N MET A 211 -5.56 7.84 11.25
CA MET A 211 -5.18 6.56 11.88
C MET A 211 -6.36 5.87 12.58
N GLN A 212 -7.23 6.63 13.23
CA GLN A 212 -8.39 6.11 13.95
C GLN A 212 -9.42 5.52 12.99
N GLN A 213 -9.65 6.17 11.84
CA GLN A 213 -10.53 5.70 10.78
C GLN A 213 -9.95 4.50 10.05
N CYS A 214 -8.63 4.48 9.81
CA CYS A 214 -7.94 3.30 9.29
C CYS A 214 -7.98 2.14 10.30
N GLY A 215 -8.00 2.41 11.60
CA GLY A 215 -8.04 1.35 12.62
C GLY A 215 -6.64 0.87 13.06
N ILE A 216 -5.63 1.73 12.95
CA ILE A 216 -4.25 1.46 13.36
C ILE A 216 -3.78 2.46 14.44
N ASN A 217 -2.69 2.12 15.13
CA ASN A 217 -1.99 3.02 16.05
C ASN A 217 -0.49 2.95 15.82
N PHE A 218 0.19 4.05 16.13
CA PHE A 218 1.63 4.03 16.35
C PHE A 218 1.98 3.09 17.50
N GLN A 219 3.08 2.37 17.34
CA GLN A 219 3.60 1.48 18.36
C GLN A 219 4.98 1.92 18.83
N GLU A 220 5.94 1.98 17.92
CA GLU A 220 7.35 2.15 18.24
C GLU A 220 8.11 2.63 17.00
N ASP A 221 9.09 3.50 17.24
CA ASP A 221 10.01 4.02 16.23
C ASP A 221 11.06 2.95 15.85
N TRP A 222 11.30 2.78 14.55
CA TRP A 222 12.21 1.79 14.02
C TRP A 222 13.49 2.45 13.51
N GLN A 223 14.57 2.29 14.26
CA GLN A 223 15.85 2.94 13.99
C GLN A 223 16.90 1.97 13.45
N ARG A 224 17.82 2.49 12.63
CA ARG A 224 19.06 1.86 12.19
C ARG A 224 20.30 2.66 12.52
N GLU A 225 21.33 1.95 12.94
CA GLU A 225 22.66 2.50 13.17
C GLU A 225 23.52 2.40 11.91
N VAL A 226 24.54 3.25 11.83
CA VAL A 226 25.50 3.23 10.73
C VAL A 226 26.28 1.91 10.74
N GLY A 227 26.17 1.15 9.66
CA GLY A 227 26.90 -0.12 9.48
C GLY A 227 26.14 -1.35 9.98
N ASP A 228 24.87 -1.21 10.37
CA ASP A 228 24.03 -2.36 10.67
C ASP A 228 23.87 -3.30 9.48
N ASN A 229 23.59 -4.56 9.80
CA ASN A 229 23.27 -5.56 8.79
C ASN A 229 21.85 -5.34 8.25
N LEU A 230 21.73 -5.08 6.93
CA LEU A 230 20.44 -4.85 6.27
C LEU A 230 19.45 -6.02 6.41
N ASN A 231 19.92 -7.23 6.69
CA ASN A 231 19.03 -8.38 6.96
C ASN A 231 18.21 -8.21 8.25
N LEU A 232 18.54 -7.25 9.11
CA LEU A 232 17.72 -6.88 10.27
C LEU A 232 16.53 -6.00 9.91
N TYR A 233 16.52 -5.46 8.68
CA TYR A 233 15.52 -4.52 8.19
C TYR A 233 14.60 -5.12 7.14
N LEU A 234 14.48 -6.46 7.13
CA LEU A 234 13.56 -7.16 6.24
C LEU A 234 12.11 -6.85 6.63
N VAL A 235 11.29 -6.56 5.61
CA VAL A 235 9.83 -6.52 5.75
C VAL A 235 9.29 -7.87 5.29
N HIS A 236 8.77 -8.63 6.24
CA HIS A 236 8.13 -9.91 5.95
C HIS A 236 6.70 -9.69 5.47
N LEU A 237 6.32 -10.41 4.41
CA LEU A 237 4.93 -10.48 3.96
C LEU A 237 4.15 -11.34 4.96
N LEU A 238 3.21 -10.73 5.66
CA LEU A 238 2.42 -11.39 6.71
C LEU A 238 1.25 -12.19 6.12
N ASP A 239 0.73 -11.73 4.98
CA ASP A 239 -0.25 -12.44 4.16
C ASP A 239 0.24 -12.51 2.71
N PRO A 240 1.13 -13.46 2.36
CA PRO A 240 1.72 -13.55 1.02
C PRO A 240 0.73 -13.86 -0.10
N GLU A 241 -0.45 -14.38 0.23
CA GLU A 241 -1.51 -14.70 -0.73
C GLU A 241 -2.39 -13.47 -1.04
N HIS A 242 -2.17 -12.36 -0.32
CA HIS A 242 -2.93 -11.13 -0.53
C HIS A 242 -2.73 -10.58 -1.95
N PRO A 243 -3.79 -10.10 -2.63
CA PRO A 243 -3.70 -9.52 -3.98
C PRO A 243 -2.67 -8.40 -4.11
N LEU A 244 -2.43 -7.67 -3.02
CA LEU A 244 -1.41 -6.62 -2.92
C LEU A 244 0.03 -7.12 -3.18
N PHE A 245 0.27 -8.43 -3.09
CA PHE A 245 1.55 -9.06 -3.41
C PHE A 245 1.51 -9.96 -4.66
N SER A 246 0.40 -9.98 -5.40
CA SER A 246 0.27 -10.85 -6.57
C SER A 246 -0.39 -10.21 -7.79
N ASP A 247 -1.12 -9.11 -7.65
CA ASP A 247 -1.90 -8.49 -8.71
C ASP A 247 -1.62 -6.98 -8.84
N PRO A 248 -1.16 -6.48 -9.99
CA PRO A 248 -0.83 -7.23 -11.22
C PRO A 248 0.54 -7.94 -11.21
N ASN A 249 1.39 -7.67 -10.21
CA ASN A 249 2.76 -8.18 -10.19
C ASN A 249 3.03 -9.09 -8.98
N PRO A 250 3.79 -10.19 -9.16
CA PRO A 250 4.18 -11.05 -8.06
C PRO A 250 5.30 -10.42 -7.22
N ILE A 251 5.04 -10.25 -5.92
CA ILE A 251 5.99 -9.79 -4.90
C ILE A 251 6.26 -10.95 -3.95
N SER A 252 7.44 -11.55 -4.08
CA SER A 252 7.83 -12.68 -3.21
C SER A 252 8.53 -12.24 -1.93
N MET A 253 9.15 -11.05 -1.92
CA MET A 253 9.92 -10.56 -0.79
C MET A 253 10.27 -9.09 -0.91
N LEU A 254 10.38 -8.42 0.24
CA LEU A 254 10.94 -7.09 0.40
C LEU A 254 12.29 -7.19 1.12
N ILE A 255 13.38 -7.21 0.34
CA ILE A 255 14.75 -7.15 0.86
C ILE A 255 15.30 -5.73 0.66
N PRO A 256 15.72 -5.04 1.73
CA PRO A 256 16.48 -3.80 1.61
C PRO A 256 17.76 -4.05 0.81
N HIS A 257 17.94 -3.28 -0.25
CA HIS A 257 19.09 -3.33 -1.15
C HIS A 257 20.10 -2.23 -0.85
N ASN A 258 19.64 -1.09 -0.34
CA ASN A 258 20.46 0.06 -0.02
C ASN A 258 19.90 0.79 1.22
N VAL A 259 20.62 1.82 1.65
CA VAL A 259 20.19 2.74 2.70
C VAL A 259 20.04 4.13 2.09
N MET A 260 18.81 4.62 2.00
CA MET A 260 18.53 6.01 1.65
C MET A 260 18.78 6.92 2.86
N TRP A 261 18.29 6.51 4.02
CA TRP A 261 18.33 7.30 5.25
C TRP A 261 18.94 6.52 6.42
N TYR A 262 19.75 7.21 7.23
CA TYR A 262 20.32 6.66 8.47
C TYR A 262 19.57 7.22 9.69
N GLY A 263 19.57 6.46 10.79
CA GLY A 263 18.73 6.75 11.95
C GLY A 263 17.36 6.12 11.76
N ASP A 264 16.31 6.93 11.78
CA ASP A 264 14.95 6.47 11.53
C ASP A 264 14.87 5.71 10.18
N VAL A 265 14.19 4.55 10.20
CA VAL A 265 13.91 3.63 9.08
C VAL A 265 12.43 3.61 8.75
N GLY A 266 11.62 3.93 9.73
CA GLY A 266 10.20 3.71 9.71
C GLY A 266 9.60 3.65 11.09
N ASP A 267 8.30 3.38 11.10
CA ASP A 267 7.54 3.25 12.34
C ASP A 267 6.70 2.01 12.35
N PHE A 268 6.74 1.32 13.49
CA PHE A 268 5.87 0.19 13.72
C PHE A 268 4.44 0.62 13.99
N LEU A 269 3.54 -0.05 13.29
CA LEU A 269 2.11 0.00 13.45
C LEU A 269 1.61 -1.18 14.27
N LYS A 270 0.50 -0.95 14.97
CA LYS A 270 -0.34 -2.00 15.55
C LYS A 270 -1.80 -1.78 15.19
N VAL A 271 -2.54 -2.87 15.07
CA VAL A 271 -3.97 -2.86 14.80
C VAL A 271 -4.72 -2.47 16.07
N LYS A 272 -5.78 -1.65 15.95
CA LYS A 272 -6.68 -1.36 17.05
C LYS A 272 -7.54 -2.59 17.35
N PRO A 273 -7.84 -2.89 18.63
CA PRO A 273 -8.84 -3.90 18.96
C PRO A 273 -10.16 -3.60 18.24
N ASP A 274 -10.78 -4.66 17.72
CA ASP A 274 -12.08 -4.62 17.02
C ASP A 274 -12.11 -3.76 15.73
N SER A 275 -10.95 -3.41 15.14
CA SER A 275 -10.90 -2.82 13.79
C SER A 275 -10.77 -3.91 12.72
N GLU A 276 -11.12 -3.53 11.49
CA GLU A 276 -10.97 -4.38 10.29
C GLU A 276 -9.62 -4.15 9.59
N ALA A 277 -8.72 -3.37 10.20
CA ALA A 277 -7.39 -3.10 9.67
C ALA A 277 -6.53 -4.37 9.72
N ARG A 278 -5.67 -4.53 8.71
CA ARG A 278 -4.79 -5.69 8.57
C ARG A 278 -3.36 -5.23 8.37
N LEU A 279 -2.41 -5.87 9.05
CA LEU A 279 -1.00 -5.71 8.73
C LEU A 279 -0.65 -6.72 7.64
N LEU A 280 -0.16 -6.23 6.51
CA LEU A 280 0.24 -7.06 5.36
C LEU A 280 1.75 -7.25 5.29
N GLY A 281 2.51 -6.34 5.90
CA GLY A 281 3.96 -6.43 6.02
C GLY A 281 4.43 -6.02 7.41
N GLY A 282 5.46 -6.67 7.94
CA GLY A 282 5.98 -6.37 9.28
C GLY A 282 7.31 -7.02 9.60
N LEU A 283 7.85 -6.71 10.78
CA LEU A 283 9.15 -7.22 11.25
C LEU A 283 9.10 -8.68 11.68
N LEU A 284 7.93 -9.18 12.12
CA LEU A 284 7.76 -10.52 12.66
C LEU A 284 6.79 -11.32 11.79
N GLN A 285 7.26 -12.41 11.16
CA GLN A 285 6.47 -13.21 10.20
C GLN A 285 5.12 -13.73 10.73
N ASN A 286 4.98 -13.90 12.04
CA ASN A 286 3.80 -14.52 12.66
C ASN A 286 3.07 -13.54 13.60
N ASP A 287 3.22 -12.24 13.39
CA ASP A 287 2.52 -11.22 14.16
C ASP A 287 1.80 -10.25 13.24
N ASP A 288 0.51 -10.51 13.04
CA ASP A 288 -0.41 -9.71 12.23
C ASP A 288 -1.09 -8.58 13.02
N SER A 289 -0.74 -8.43 14.30
CA SER A 289 -1.39 -7.49 15.22
C SER A 289 -0.51 -6.29 15.59
N LYS A 290 0.82 -6.42 15.51
CA LYS A 290 1.81 -5.43 15.93
C LYS A 290 3.12 -5.58 15.14
N PHE A 291 4.00 -4.57 15.26
CA PHE A 291 5.24 -4.47 14.49
C PHE A 291 5.04 -4.51 12.97
N GLY A 292 3.89 -3.99 12.52
CA GLY A 292 3.57 -3.84 11.10
C GLY A 292 4.26 -2.63 10.51
N LEU A 293 4.60 -2.72 9.23
CA LEU A 293 5.21 -1.67 8.43
C LEU A 293 4.43 -1.39 7.14
N LEU A 294 3.43 -2.23 6.86
CA LEU A 294 2.49 -2.08 5.76
C LEU A 294 1.11 -2.50 6.27
N ALA A 295 0.15 -1.58 6.23
CA ALA A 295 -1.20 -1.81 6.67
C ALA A 295 -2.20 -1.57 5.53
N GLU A 296 -3.29 -2.33 5.57
CA GLU A 296 -4.48 -2.14 4.75
C GLU A 296 -5.69 -1.87 5.67
N CYS A 297 -6.57 -0.97 5.26
CA CYS A 297 -7.79 -0.65 5.98
C CYS A 297 -8.87 -0.09 5.05
N MET A 298 -10.06 0.16 5.63
CA MET A 298 -11.23 0.68 4.91
C MET A 298 -11.62 -0.19 3.71
N ASP A 299 -11.69 -1.51 3.92
CA ASP A 299 -12.03 -2.50 2.90
C ASP A 299 -11.11 -2.42 1.67
N GLY A 300 -9.81 -2.23 1.88
CA GLY A 300 -8.82 -2.12 0.81
C GLY A 300 -8.70 -0.74 0.16
N ARG A 301 -9.51 0.25 0.57
CA ARG A 301 -9.41 1.63 0.05
C ARG A 301 -8.26 2.43 0.64
N MET A 302 -7.58 1.91 1.66
CA MET A 302 -6.44 2.61 2.23
C MET A 302 -5.26 1.68 2.48
N ILE A 303 -4.10 2.05 1.93
CA ILE A 303 -2.80 1.41 2.17
C ILE A 303 -1.89 2.39 2.88
N TRP A 304 -1.17 1.91 3.90
CA TRP A 304 -0.21 2.70 4.66
C TRP A 304 1.13 1.96 4.76
N GLN A 305 2.14 2.49 4.10
CA GLN A 305 3.53 2.08 4.18
C GLN A 305 4.30 2.99 5.13
N THR A 306 5.05 2.42 6.06
CA THR A 306 5.86 3.15 7.05
C THR A 306 7.34 2.80 6.95
N PHE A 307 7.79 2.35 5.77
CA PHE A 307 9.20 2.14 5.45
C PHE A 307 9.55 2.86 4.15
N SER A 308 10.81 3.24 3.99
CA SER A 308 11.31 3.92 2.78
C SER A 308 11.27 3.03 1.55
N THR A 309 10.62 3.50 0.50
CA THR A 309 10.65 2.91 -0.84
C THR A 309 12.08 2.82 -1.39
N HIS A 310 12.92 3.84 -1.14
CA HIS A 310 14.26 3.94 -1.73
C HIS A 310 15.32 3.03 -1.09
N ASP A 311 14.98 2.34 0.00
CA ASP A 311 15.82 1.29 0.57
C ASP A 311 15.80 0.00 -0.27
N TYR A 312 14.80 -0.19 -1.12
CA TYR A 312 14.57 -1.43 -1.87
C TYR A 312 14.99 -1.28 -3.34
N LYS A 313 15.02 -2.40 -4.07
CA LYS A 313 15.27 -2.35 -5.51
C LYS A 313 14.13 -1.62 -6.20
N THR A 314 14.47 -0.63 -7.01
CA THR A 314 13.52 0.22 -7.75
C THR A 314 12.41 -0.57 -8.44
N GLN A 315 12.75 -1.61 -9.23
CA GLN A 315 11.72 -2.37 -9.95
C GLN A 315 10.75 -3.10 -9.02
N VAL A 316 11.25 -3.68 -7.91
CA VAL A 316 10.39 -4.35 -6.93
C VAL A 316 9.40 -3.37 -6.32
N MET A 317 9.84 -2.13 -6.05
CA MET A 317 8.95 -1.11 -5.53
C MET A 317 8.00 -0.56 -6.59
N ILE A 318 8.43 -0.39 -7.85
CA ILE A 318 7.51 -0.05 -8.94
C ILE A 318 6.40 -1.10 -9.02
N ASP A 319 6.76 -2.38 -9.02
CA ASP A 319 5.82 -3.50 -9.08
C ASP A 319 4.85 -3.50 -7.89
N LEU A 320 5.37 -3.28 -6.66
CA LEU A 320 4.57 -3.18 -5.44
C LEU A 320 3.62 -1.98 -5.46
N TRP A 321 4.09 -0.81 -5.90
CA TRP A 321 3.27 0.39 -6.05
C TRP A 321 2.19 0.22 -7.11
N GLN A 322 2.46 -0.51 -8.19
CA GLN A 322 1.43 -0.90 -9.16
C GLN A 322 0.34 -1.77 -8.50
N ASN A 323 0.73 -2.72 -7.65
CA ASN A 323 -0.23 -3.51 -6.88
C ASN A 323 -1.04 -2.64 -5.92
N TYR A 324 -0.41 -1.70 -5.21
CA TYR A 324 -1.11 -0.76 -4.33
C TYR A 324 -2.16 0.01 -5.12
N ILE A 325 -1.77 0.64 -6.22
CA ILE A 325 -2.63 1.48 -7.05
C ILE A 325 -3.82 0.67 -7.60
N THR A 326 -3.57 -0.49 -8.20
CA THR A 326 -4.62 -1.31 -8.80
C THR A 326 -5.62 -1.81 -7.76
N ASN A 327 -5.15 -2.40 -6.65
CA ASN A 327 -6.05 -2.97 -5.64
C ASN A 327 -6.83 -1.88 -4.89
N THR A 328 -6.20 -0.74 -4.61
CA THR A 328 -6.85 0.38 -3.93
C THR A 328 -7.92 1.03 -4.83
N LEU A 329 -7.66 1.16 -6.14
CA LEU A 329 -8.65 1.62 -7.12
C LEU A 329 -9.78 0.58 -7.31
N LYS A 330 -9.49 -0.71 -7.22
CA LYS A 330 -10.51 -1.75 -7.28
C LYS A 330 -11.46 -1.67 -6.10
N ALA A 331 -10.93 -1.51 -4.89
CA ALA A 331 -11.73 -1.26 -3.69
C ALA A 331 -12.56 0.03 -3.82
N ARG A 332 -12.02 1.10 -4.43
CA ARG A 332 -12.79 2.31 -4.75
C ARG A 332 -13.97 2.02 -5.67
N TYR A 333 -13.70 1.32 -6.76
CA TYR A 333 -14.71 0.97 -7.75
C TYR A 333 -15.85 0.17 -7.13
N GLU A 334 -15.53 -0.86 -6.34
CA GLU A 334 -16.51 -1.68 -5.62
C GLU A 334 -17.32 -0.86 -4.60
N TYR A 335 -16.67 0.06 -3.87
CA TYR A 335 -17.33 0.98 -2.95
C TYR A 335 -18.33 1.90 -3.66
N LEU A 336 -18.07 2.31 -4.91
CA LEU A 336 -18.96 3.17 -5.68
C LEU A 336 -20.23 2.46 -6.17
N GLN A 337 -20.25 1.11 -6.20
CA GLN A 337 -21.41 0.33 -6.62
C GLN A 337 -22.40 0.00 -5.48
N ASN A 338 -22.02 0.28 -4.23
CA ASN A 338 -22.80 -0.06 -3.02
C ASN A 338 -23.49 1.15 -2.39
#